data_AF-A0A258BB18-F1
#
_entry.id   AF-A0A258BB18-F1
#
_cell.length_a   1.000
_cell.length_b   1.000
_cell.length_c   1.000
_cell.angle_alpha   90.00
_cell.angle_beta   90.00
_cell.angle_gamma   90.00
#
_symmetry.space_group_name_H-M   'P 1'
#
loop_
_entity.id
_entity.type
_entity.pdbx_description
1 polymer ?
#
loop_
_entity_poly.entity_id
_entity_poly.type
_entity_poly.pdbx_seq_one_letter_code
_entity_poly.pdbx_strand_id
1 'polypeptide(L)'
;MTDQKKPRSLPLSEAITISAQAVGEVMHGRSLTEVLDQLDTHERPIVQSLSFDALRKWVKSHELIKQFIPKAPPPEVEYLLSVAIPLFLQSDSDGKGYASHTIVDQAVTACGEYEPTLYAKGLVNAVLRKVSLAIKAERDKPYPPDPIPMFFPPWWRASLKRNYPKSWQSILLGQAQRAPLILRVNARQYTREEYQQLLQEAGIEATPITEIAGVALHSALLLKDPVPVGDLPGFYSGAVSVQDAGAQIAAILLDPQPGERVLDACAAPGGKSAHLLELADCELLALELDGQRITKIGGNLDRLRLQSQAVEILRGDASKAAWWDGKPFDKILLDAPCSASGIVSRHPDIPFLRREADILALQQRQRAILTQSWNMLKPGGALLYVTCSVFP
;
A
#
# COMPACT_ATOMS: atom_id res chain seq x y z
N MET A 1 32.06 11.43 -21.88
CA MET A 1 31.13 12.55 -21.66
C MET A 1 29.78 12.15 -22.23
N THR A 2 29.00 11.40 -21.46
CA THR A 2 27.56 11.21 -21.68
C THR A 2 26.89 11.92 -20.53
N ASP A 3 26.35 13.09 -20.83
CA ASP A 3 25.60 13.95 -19.93
C ASP A 3 24.32 13.18 -19.53
N GLN A 4 24.39 12.41 -18.44
CA GLN A 4 23.21 11.82 -17.81
C GLN A 4 22.41 12.98 -17.20
N LYS A 5 21.57 13.61 -18.03
CA LYS A 5 20.51 14.50 -17.55
C LYS A 5 19.76 13.76 -16.45
N LYS A 6 19.85 14.25 -15.21
CA LYS A 6 18.96 13.83 -14.12
C LYS A 6 17.52 13.85 -14.67
N PRO A 7 16.72 12.79 -14.47
CA PRO A 7 15.33 12.79 -14.91
C PRO A 7 14.65 14.02 -14.31
N ARG A 8 14.12 14.87 -15.19
CA ARG A 8 13.48 16.13 -14.80
C ARG A 8 12.24 15.76 -13.99
N SER A 9 12.08 16.33 -12.79
CA SER A 9 10.86 16.13 -12.00
C SER A 9 9.65 16.58 -12.82
N LEU A 10 8.63 15.73 -12.90
CA LEU A 10 7.37 16.02 -13.60
C LEU A 10 6.80 17.37 -13.10
N PRO A 11 6.44 18.32 -13.98
CA PRO A 11 5.80 19.58 -13.59
C PRO A 11 4.55 19.33 -12.74
N LEU A 12 4.26 20.24 -11.80
CA LEU A 12 3.12 20.07 -10.90
C LEU A 12 1.78 20.04 -11.65
N SER A 13 1.62 20.85 -12.71
CA SER A 13 0.42 20.82 -13.54
C SER A 13 0.20 19.45 -14.18
N GLU A 14 1.22 18.90 -14.84
CA GLU A 14 1.19 17.57 -15.46
C GLU A 14 0.91 16.48 -14.41
N ALA A 15 1.55 16.57 -13.24
CA ALA A 15 1.32 15.64 -12.13
C ALA A 15 -0.12 15.71 -11.60
N ILE A 16 -0.72 16.90 -11.50
CA ILE A 16 -2.13 17.07 -11.13
C ILE A 16 -3.04 16.43 -12.19
N THR A 17 -2.77 16.68 -13.47
CA THR A 17 -3.53 16.12 -14.60
C THR A 17 -3.53 14.59 -14.57
N ILE A 18 -2.36 13.97 -14.49
CA ILE A 18 -2.20 12.51 -14.49
C ILE A 18 -2.82 11.91 -13.21
N SER A 19 -2.66 12.56 -12.05
CA SER A 19 -3.26 12.08 -10.80
C SER A 19 -4.79 12.14 -10.84
N ALA A 20 -5.38 13.17 -11.46
CA ALA A 20 -6.83 13.28 -11.62
C ALA A 20 -7.38 12.15 -12.51
N GLN A 21 -6.66 11.80 -13.58
CA GLN A 21 -6.99 10.66 -14.43
C GLN A 21 -6.85 9.33 -13.66
N ALA A 22 -5.78 9.16 -12.88
CA ALA A 22 -5.56 7.97 -12.07
C ALA A 22 -6.65 7.78 -11.00
N VAL A 23 -7.10 8.86 -10.36
CA VAL A 23 -8.27 8.84 -9.46
C VAL A 23 -9.53 8.47 -10.23
N GLY A 24 -9.71 8.99 -11.45
CA GLY A 24 -10.81 8.60 -12.33
C GLY A 24 -10.83 7.10 -12.65
N GLU A 25 -9.69 6.50 -12.97
CA GLU A 25 -9.56 5.05 -13.19
C GLU A 25 -9.96 4.24 -11.94
N VAL A 26 -9.60 4.71 -10.74
CA VAL A 26 -10.04 4.10 -9.47
C VAL A 26 -11.56 4.15 -9.33
N MET A 27 -12.19 5.26 -9.69
CA MET A 27 -13.65 5.37 -9.67
C MET A 27 -14.33 4.44 -10.68
N HIS A 28 -13.63 4.05 -11.75
CA HIS A 28 -14.08 3.06 -12.73
C HIS A 28 -13.72 1.60 -12.36
N GLY A 29 -13.17 1.37 -11.18
CA GLY A 29 -12.96 0.01 -10.63
C GLY A 29 -11.56 -0.56 -10.85
N ARG A 30 -10.62 0.24 -11.38
CA ARG A 30 -9.23 -0.20 -11.59
C ARG A 30 -8.38 0.10 -10.36
N SER A 31 -7.45 -0.78 -10.00
CA SER A 31 -6.57 -0.51 -8.86
C SER A 31 -5.56 0.60 -9.16
N LEU A 32 -5.28 1.46 -8.19
CA LEU A 32 -4.31 2.54 -8.37
C LEU A 32 -2.90 1.99 -8.61
N THR A 33 -2.59 0.81 -8.07
CA THR A 33 -1.32 0.14 -8.32
C THR A 33 -1.16 -0.25 -9.79
N GLU A 34 -2.21 -0.79 -10.43
CA GLU A 34 -2.20 -1.11 -11.87
C GLU A 34 -2.07 0.13 -12.74
N VAL A 35 -2.65 1.25 -12.33
CA VAL A 35 -2.50 2.53 -13.04
C VAL A 35 -1.06 3.04 -12.91
N LEU A 36 -0.51 3.05 -11.70
CA LEU A 36 0.86 3.52 -11.44
C LEU A 36 1.94 2.63 -12.08
N ASP A 37 1.69 1.32 -12.23
CA ASP A 37 2.60 0.39 -12.91
C ASP A 37 2.71 0.65 -14.42
N GLN A 38 1.79 1.44 -15.01
CA GLN A 38 1.84 1.86 -16.42
C GLN A 38 2.53 3.21 -16.67
N LEU A 39 2.82 3.96 -15.61
CA LEU A 39 3.50 5.25 -15.71
C LEU A 39 5.00 5.08 -15.89
N ASP A 40 5.65 6.10 -16.43
CA ASP A 40 7.10 6.12 -16.48
C ASP A 40 7.68 6.20 -15.06
N THR A 41 8.85 5.60 -14.87
CA THR A 41 9.52 5.48 -13.55
C THR A 41 9.67 6.83 -12.83
N HIS A 42 9.87 7.92 -13.58
CA HIS A 42 10.08 9.25 -13.04
C HIS A 42 8.77 9.98 -12.66
N GLU A 43 7.64 9.58 -13.22
CA GLU A 43 6.31 10.17 -12.95
C GLU A 43 5.67 9.57 -11.69
N ARG A 44 5.87 8.26 -11.52
CA ARG A 44 5.22 7.46 -10.48
C ARG A 44 5.28 8.06 -9.07
N PRO A 45 6.41 8.59 -8.54
CA PRO A 45 6.46 9.04 -7.15
C PRO A 45 5.52 10.20 -6.85
N ILE A 46 5.49 11.24 -7.71
CA ILE A 46 4.65 12.41 -7.48
C ILE A 46 3.18 12.10 -7.75
N VAL A 47 2.87 11.34 -8.81
CA VAL A 47 1.49 10.94 -9.12
C VAL A 47 0.90 10.06 -8.02
N GLN A 48 1.69 9.12 -7.49
CA GLN A 48 1.28 8.29 -6.36
C GLN A 48 1.01 9.15 -5.13
N SER A 49 1.90 10.09 -4.80
CA SER A 49 1.75 10.98 -3.65
C SER A 49 0.44 11.79 -3.74
N LEU A 50 0.20 12.45 -4.87
CA LEU A 50 -0.99 13.28 -5.10
C LEU A 50 -2.28 12.44 -5.12
N SER A 51 -2.28 11.31 -5.82
CA SER A 51 -3.45 10.43 -5.89
C SER A 51 -3.80 9.83 -4.53
N PHE A 52 -2.81 9.43 -3.74
CA PHE A 52 -3.03 8.90 -2.39
C PHE A 52 -3.63 9.96 -1.47
N ASP A 53 -3.15 11.20 -1.56
CA ASP A 53 -3.65 12.30 -0.76
C ASP A 53 -5.07 12.72 -1.17
N ALA A 54 -5.39 12.68 -2.47
CA ALA A 54 -6.75 12.87 -2.96
C ALA A 54 -7.72 11.86 -2.36
N LEU A 55 -7.38 10.57 -2.38
CA LEU A 55 -8.22 9.50 -1.85
C LEU A 55 -8.37 9.58 -0.31
N ARG A 56 -7.28 9.87 0.42
CA ARG A 56 -7.30 10.03 1.89
C ARG A 56 -8.06 11.25 2.37
N LYS A 57 -8.09 12.33 1.58
CA LYS A 57 -8.78 13.58 1.91
C LYS A 57 -10.05 13.79 1.09
N TRP A 58 -10.59 12.72 0.52
CA TRP A 58 -11.73 12.77 -0.40
C TRP A 58 -12.96 13.44 0.20
N VAL A 59 -13.34 13.05 1.43
CA VAL A 59 -14.53 13.61 2.10
C VAL A 59 -14.33 15.11 2.35
N LYS A 60 -13.20 15.50 2.93
CA LYS A 60 -12.90 16.92 3.19
C LYS A 60 -12.85 17.75 1.92
N SER A 61 -12.27 17.21 0.84
CA SER A 61 -12.21 17.89 -0.46
C SER A 61 -13.61 18.08 -1.04
N HIS A 62 -14.47 17.06 -0.97
CA HIS A 62 -15.82 17.14 -1.51
C HIS A 62 -16.76 18.01 -0.67
N GLU A 63 -16.55 18.13 0.65
CA GLU A 63 -17.24 19.12 1.48
C GLU A 63 -16.95 20.55 0.98
N LEU A 64 -15.68 20.86 0.73
CA LEU A 64 -15.25 22.15 0.20
C LEU A 64 -15.76 22.40 -1.23
N ILE A 65 -15.74 21.38 -2.09
CA ILE A 65 -16.32 21.46 -3.45
C ILE A 65 -17.82 21.80 -3.35
N LYS A 66 -18.60 21.06 -2.56
CA LYS A 66 -20.04 21.28 -2.39
C LYS A 66 -20.37 22.65 -1.80
N GLN A 67 -19.51 23.17 -0.92
CA GLN A 67 -19.68 24.51 -0.34
C GLN A 67 -19.58 25.62 -1.40
N PHE A 68 -18.71 25.48 -2.39
CA PHE A 68 -18.45 26.53 -3.39
C PHE A 68 -19.05 26.27 -4.76
N ILE A 69 -19.51 25.05 -5.02
CA ILE A 69 -20.12 24.61 -6.27
C ILE A 69 -21.49 23.98 -5.95
N PRO A 70 -22.60 24.74 -6.07
CA PRO A 70 -23.93 24.26 -5.70
C PRO A 70 -24.45 23.08 -6.53
N LYS A 71 -24.05 22.99 -7.81
CA LYS A 71 -24.36 21.88 -8.71
C LYS A 71 -23.06 21.14 -9.01
N ALA A 72 -22.99 19.85 -8.63
CA ALA A 72 -21.80 19.02 -8.81
C ALA A 72 -21.17 19.21 -10.21
N PRO A 73 -19.85 19.46 -10.28
CA PRO A 73 -19.16 19.58 -11.57
C PRO A 73 -19.08 18.20 -12.26
N PRO A 74 -18.78 18.14 -13.56
CA PRO A 74 -18.50 16.88 -14.23
C PRO A 74 -17.33 16.13 -13.60
N PRO A 75 -17.30 14.78 -13.69
CA PRO A 75 -16.37 13.93 -12.94
C PRO A 75 -14.90 14.34 -13.10
N GLU A 76 -14.47 14.68 -14.30
CA GLU A 76 -13.08 15.04 -14.61
C GLU A 76 -12.64 16.32 -13.89
N VAL A 77 -13.55 17.28 -13.75
CA VAL A 77 -13.30 18.52 -12.99
C VAL A 77 -13.34 18.24 -11.49
N GLU A 78 -14.22 17.34 -11.03
CA GLU A 78 -14.29 16.89 -9.64
C GLU A 78 -12.96 16.21 -9.23
N TYR A 79 -12.45 15.29 -10.04
CA TYR A 79 -11.20 14.59 -9.76
C TYR A 79 -10.00 15.54 -9.71
N LEU A 80 -9.92 16.50 -10.64
CA LEU A 80 -8.89 17.54 -10.62
C LEU A 80 -8.95 18.37 -9.34
N LEU A 81 -10.14 18.82 -8.93
CA LEU A 81 -10.32 19.55 -7.68
C LEU A 81 -9.95 18.70 -6.46
N SER A 82 -10.32 17.42 -6.45
CA SER A 82 -10.01 16.48 -5.37
C SER A 82 -8.52 16.14 -5.26
N VAL A 83 -7.74 16.33 -6.33
CA VAL A 83 -6.27 16.30 -6.29
C VAL A 83 -5.67 17.63 -5.84
N ALA A 84 -6.20 18.77 -6.30
CA ALA A 84 -5.65 20.08 -6.02
C ALA A 84 -5.93 20.59 -4.60
N ILE A 85 -7.12 20.31 -4.04
CA ILE A 85 -7.52 20.78 -2.69
C ILE A 85 -6.59 20.24 -1.58
N PRO A 86 -6.21 18.94 -1.55
CA PRO A 86 -5.26 18.40 -0.58
C PRO A 86 -3.93 19.15 -0.48
N LEU A 87 -3.45 19.77 -1.57
CA LEU A 87 -2.19 20.53 -1.59
C LEU A 87 -2.23 21.74 -0.65
N PHE A 88 -3.40 22.33 -0.40
CA PHE A 88 -3.55 23.42 0.57
C PHE A 88 -3.48 22.91 2.02
N LEU A 89 -3.78 21.63 2.25
CA LEU A 89 -3.86 21.01 3.57
C LEU A 89 -2.51 20.44 4.05
N GLN A 90 -1.53 20.27 3.15
CA GLN A 90 -0.17 19.78 3.47
C GLN A 90 0.73 20.86 4.09
N SER A 91 0.30 22.13 4.09
CA SER A 91 1.12 23.30 4.44
C SER A 91 1.67 23.32 5.87
N ASP A 92 1.15 22.48 6.78
CA ASP A 92 1.30 22.67 8.22
C ASP A 92 2.19 21.64 8.95
N SER A 93 2.66 20.56 8.31
CA SER A 93 3.49 19.56 9.02
C SER A 93 5.00 19.75 8.88
N ASP A 94 5.51 20.17 7.72
CA ASP A 94 6.97 20.10 7.43
C ASP A 94 7.56 21.34 6.71
N GLY A 95 6.79 22.42 6.51
CA GLY A 95 7.26 23.61 5.78
C GLY A 95 7.55 23.38 4.27
N LYS A 96 7.23 22.20 3.73
CA LYS A 96 7.49 21.75 2.35
C LYS A 96 6.28 21.91 1.40
N GLY A 97 5.28 22.72 1.77
CA GLY A 97 4.08 22.93 0.97
C GLY A 97 4.26 23.95 -0.16
N TYR A 98 3.40 23.91 -1.17
CA TYR A 98 3.36 24.92 -2.24
C TYR A 98 2.64 26.19 -1.76
N ALA A 99 3.09 27.36 -2.23
CA ALA A 99 2.37 28.61 -1.97
C ALA A 99 0.97 28.55 -2.59
N SER A 100 -0.02 29.14 -1.92
CA SER A 100 -1.43 29.05 -2.36
C SER A 100 -1.65 29.55 -3.79
N HIS A 101 -0.95 30.61 -4.21
CA HIS A 101 -1.06 31.13 -5.57
C HIS A 101 -0.46 30.16 -6.60
N THR A 102 0.62 29.47 -6.26
CA THR A 102 1.23 28.42 -7.10
C THR A 102 0.27 27.24 -7.26
N ILE A 103 -0.40 26.79 -6.21
CA ILE A 103 -1.37 25.68 -6.31
C ILE A 103 -2.51 26.05 -7.27
N VAL A 104 -3.06 27.26 -7.14
CA VAL A 104 -4.14 27.74 -8.03
C VAL A 104 -3.67 27.80 -9.47
N ASP A 105 -2.51 28.43 -9.72
CA ASP A 105 -1.93 28.58 -11.06
C ASP A 105 -1.67 27.23 -11.73
N GLN A 106 -1.04 26.29 -11.00
CA GLN A 106 -0.71 24.97 -11.53
C GLN A 106 -1.96 24.12 -11.77
N ALA A 107 -2.99 24.21 -10.92
CA ALA A 107 -4.26 23.51 -11.15
C ALA A 107 -5.05 24.08 -12.34
N VAL A 108 -4.99 25.40 -12.58
CA VAL A 108 -5.59 26.03 -13.77
C VAL A 108 -4.83 25.65 -15.04
N THR A 109 -3.51 25.52 -14.94
CA THR A 109 -2.66 25.03 -16.02
C THR A 109 -2.97 23.57 -16.33
N ALA A 110 -3.07 22.70 -15.32
CA ALA A 110 -3.49 21.30 -15.44
C ALA A 110 -4.87 21.16 -16.12
N CYS A 111 -5.82 22.01 -15.73
CA CYS A 111 -7.14 22.11 -16.37
C CYS A 111 -7.05 22.49 -17.87
N GLY A 112 -5.94 23.08 -18.28
CA GLY A 112 -5.59 23.39 -19.67
C GLY A 112 -4.91 22.29 -20.46
N GLU A 113 -4.44 21.24 -19.81
CA GLU A 113 -3.67 20.15 -20.41
C GLU A 113 -4.56 18.94 -20.77
N TYR A 114 -5.81 18.94 -20.32
CA TYR A 114 -6.75 17.83 -20.51
C TYR A 114 -8.06 18.31 -21.16
N GLU A 115 -8.38 17.78 -22.35
CA GLU A 115 -9.51 18.22 -23.17
C GLU A 115 -10.85 18.28 -22.42
N PRO A 116 -11.23 17.24 -21.62
CA PRO A 116 -12.49 17.25 -20.87
C PRO A 116 -12.60 18.30 -19.77
N THR A 117 -11.51 18.98 -19.38
CA THR A 117 -11.53 20.01 -18.35
C THR A 117 -11.29 21.43 -18.88
N LEU A 118 -10.95 21.61 -20.16
CA LEU A 118 -10.58 22.91 -20.75
C LEU A 118 -11.55 24.06 -20.45
N TYR A 119 -12.86 23.79 -20.48
CA TYR A 119 -13.90 24.78 -20.24
C TYR A 119 -13.97 25.25 -18.78
N ALA A 120 -13.38 24.51 -17.84
CA ALA A 120 -13.52 24.70 -16.40
C ALA A 120 -12.43 25.58 -15.77
N LYS A 121 -11.47 26.12 -16.54
CA LYS A 121 -10.35 26.95 -16.01
C LYS A 121 -10.83 28.08 -15.07
N GLY A 122 -11.85 28.82 -15.48
CA GLY A 122 -12.42 29.90 -14.70
C GLY A 122 -13.06 29.43 -13.39
N LEU A 123 -13.77 28.29 -13.44
CA LEU A 123 -14.39 27.65 -12.28
C LEU A 123 -13.32 27.16 -11.30
N VAL A 124 -12.33 26.40 -11.78
CA VAL A 124 -11.23 25.87 -10.95
C VAL A 124 -10.49 27.01 -10.24
N ASN A 125 -10.12 28.07 -10.95
CA ASN A 125 -9.49 29.26 -10.35
C ASN A 125 -10.35 29.88 -9.25
N ALA A 126 -11.64 30.11 -9.52
CA ALA A 126 -12.55 30.74 -8.56
C ALA A 126 -12.76 29.87 -7.30
N VAL A 127 -12.92 28.56 -7.48
CA VAL A 127 -13.14 27.60 -6.39
C VAL A 127 -11.89 27.47 -5.53
N LEU A 128 -10.71 27.23 -6.12
CA LEU A 128 -9.48 27.04 -5.35
C LEU A 128 -9.04 28.30 -4.59
N ARG A 129 -9.34 29.51 -5.11
CA ARG A 129 -9.15 30.77 -4.35
C ARG A 129 -10.05 30.84 -3.12
N LYS A 130 -11.33 30.45 -3.24
CA LYS A 130 -12.26 30.39 -2.10
C LYS A 130 -11.83 29.32 -1.09
N VAL A 131 -11.40 28.16 -1.55
CA VAL A 131 -10.84 27.09 -0.70
C VAL A 131 -9.62 27.58 0.09
N SER A 132 -8.68 28.27 -0.57
CA SER A 132 -7.50 28.83 0.11
C SER A 132 -7.88 29.79 1.24
N LEU A 133 -8.91 30.62 1.04
CA LEU A 133 -9.42 31.54 2.08
C LEU A 133 -10.14 30.79 3.20
N ALA A 134 -10.96 29.79 2.87
CA ALA A 134 -11.71 29.01 3.84
C ALA A 134 -10.80 28.18 4.75
N ILE A 135 -9.78 27.51 4.19
CA ILE A 135 -8.79 26.75 4.97
C ILE A 135 -8.05 27.66 5.94
N LYS A 136 -7.66 28.87 5.51
CA LYS A 136 -7.02 29.86 6.40
C LYS A 136 -7.94 30.28 7.56
N ALA A 137 -9.24 30.43 7.31
CA ALA A 137 -10.23 30.83 8.31
C ALA A 137 -10.66 29.68 9.24
N GLU A 138 -10.47 28.42 8.83
CA GLU A 138 -10.82 27.22 9.61
C GLU A 138 -9.71 26.76 10.57
N ARG A 139 -8.51 27.35 10.51
CA ARG A 139 -7.37 26.97 11.37
C ARG A 139 -7.68 26.97 12.88
N ASP A 140 -8.65 27.77 13.31
CA ASP A 140 -9.03 27.93 14.72
C ASP A 140 -10.41 27.33 15.07
N LYS A 141 -11.06 26.58 14.17
CA LYS A 141 -12.38 26.00 14.43
C LYS A 141 -12.30 24.53 14.90
N PRO A 142 -13.14 24.11 15.85
CA PRO A 142 -13.22 22.72 16.27
C PRO A 142 -13.60 21.81 15.10
N TYR A 143 -13.03 20.60 15.10
CA TYR A 143 -13.22 19.59 14.06
C TYR A 143 -14.72 19.31 13.79
N PRO A 144 -15.11 19.02 12.54
CA PRO A 144 -16.48 18.62 12.19
C PRO A 144 -16.93 17.34 12.93
N PRO A 145 -18.24 17.03 12.96
CA PRO A 145 -18.81 15.92 13.73
C PRO A 145 -18.33 14.52 13.31
N ASP A 146 -17.78 14.35 12.10
CA ASP A 146 -17.03 13.16 11.70
C ASP A 146 -15.57 13.56 11.38
N PRO A 147 -14.59 13.17 12.22
CA PRO A 147 -13.20 13.58 12.04
C PRO A 147 -12.47 12.80 10.94
N ILE A 148 -13.12 11.84 10.27
CA ILE A 148 -12.47 10.97 9.29
C ILE A 148 -12.48 11.64 7.90
N PRO A 149 -11.32 12.10 7.37
CA PRO A 149 -11.25 12.87 6.13
C PRO A 149 -11.38 12.02 4.85
N MET A 150 -11.34 10.69 5.02
CA MET A 150 -11.33 9.70 3.96
C MET A 150 -12.71 9.09 3.73
N PHE A 151 -13.01 8.73 2.49
CA PHE A 151 -14.23 8.01 2.17
C PHE A 151 -14.17 6.56 2.64
N PHE A 152 -15.26 6.13 3.28
CA PHE A 152 -15.53 4.72 3.55
C PHE A 152 -17.01 4.45 3.25
N PRO A 153 -17.34 3.38 2.50
CA PRO A 153 -18.72 3.11 2.12
C PRO A 153 -19.57 2.74 3.36
N PRO A 154 -20.90 2.97 3.32
CA PRO A 154 -21.76 2.74 4.49
C PRO A 154 -21.65 1.34 5.10
N TRP A 155 -21.55 0.30 4.25
CA TRP A 155 -21.40 -1.10 4.69
C TRP A 155 -20.11 -1.33 5.48
N TRP A 156 -19.01 -0.68 5.08
CA TRP A 156 -17.71 -0.78 5.74
C TRP A 156 -17.77 -0.21 7.15
N ARG A 157 -18.33 1.01 7.28
CA ARG A 157 -18.53 1.67 8.57
C ARG A 157 -19.48 0.87 9.46
N ALA A 158 -20.58 0.33 8.90
CA ALA A 158 -21.53 -0.50 9.64
C ALA A 158 -20.87 -1.78 10.16
N SER A 159 -20.06 -2.46 9.32
CA SER A 159 -19.33 -3.67 9.71
C SER A 159 -18.33 -3.39 10.83
N LEU A 160 -17.52 -2.32 10.71
CA LEU A 160 -16.56 -1.96 11.77
C LEU A 160 -17.27 -1.54 13.07
N LYS A 161 -18.36 -0.76 13.00
CA LYS A 161 -19.16 -0.40 14.18
C LYS A 161 -19.71 -1.62 14.91
N ARG A 162 -20.20 -2.61 14.15
CA ARG A 162 -20.76 -3.85 14.70
C ARG A 162 -19.69 -4.71 15.37
N ASN A 163 -18.53 -4.87 14.74
CA ASN A 163 -17.50 -5.82 15.18
C ASN A 163 -16.45 -5.20 16.13
N TYR A 164 -16.23 -3.89 16.05
CA TYR A 164 -15.28 -3.13 16.87
C TYR A 164 -15.94 -1.87 17.47
N PRO A 165 -17.02 -2.00 18.25
CA PRO A 165 -17.83 -0.86 18.69
C PRO A 165 -17.05 0.21 19.48
N LYS A 166 -15.96 -0.17 20.16
CA LYS A 166 -15.10 0.74 20.93
C LYS A 166 -13.95 1.36 20.13
N SER A 167 -13.64 0.82 18.95
CA SER A 167 -12.40 1.14 18.22
C SER A 167 -12.60 1.39 16.72
N TRP A 168 -13.85 1.35 16.21
CA TRP A 168 -14.10 1.53 14.78
C TRP A 168 -13.63 2.90 14.28
N GLN A 169 -13.76 3.97 15.07
CA GLN A 169 -13.22 5.29 14.68
C GLN A 169 -11.69 5.27 14.60
N SER A 170 -11.00 4.67 15.58
CA SER A 170 -9.53 4.63 15.59
C SER A 170 -8.98 3.78 14.44
N ILE A 171 -9.68 2.69 14.07
CA ILE A 171 -9.36 1.91 12.88
C ILE A 171 -9.47 2.78 11.62
N LEU A 172 -10.59 3.48 11.42
CA LEU A 172 -10.79 4.34 10.24
C LEU A 172 -9.80 5.51 10.19
N LEU A 173 -9.49 6.12 11.35
CA LEU A 173 -8.48 7.17 11.45
C LEU A 173 -7.09 6.64 11.09
N GLY A 174 -6.69 5.47 11.59
CA GLY A 174 -5.43 4.83 11.23
C GLY A 174 -5.36 4.45 9.75
N GLN A 175 -6.48 3.98 9.18
CA GLN A 175 -6.60 3.69 7.75
C GLN A 175 -6.47 4.94 6.87
N ALA A 176 -6.94 6.10 7.34
CA ALA A 176 -6.86 7.37 6.64
C ALA A 176 -5.48 8.07 6.72
N GLN A 177 -4.57 7.57 7.55
CA GLN A 177 -3.23 8.13 7.71
C GLN A 177 -2.24 7.59 6.67
N ARG A 178 -1.14 8.31 6.48
CA ARG A 178 -0.01 7.82 5.68
C ARG A 178 0.66 6.67 6.46
N ALA A 179 0.81 5.52 5.80
CA ALA A 179 1.45 4.38 6.43
C ALA A 179 2.94 4.64 6.72
N PRO A 180 3.46 4.18 7.88
CA PRO A 180 4.89 4.23 8.16
C PRO A 180 5.69 3.35 7.19
N LEU A 181 6.95 3.72 6.95
CA LEU A 181 7.88 2.88 6.19
C LEU A 181 8.62 1.96 7.17
N ILE A 182 8.21 0.69 7.15
CA ILE A 182 8.80 -0.36 7.99
C ILE A 182 9.67 -1.24 7.11
N LEU A 183 10.86 -1.52 7.61
CA LEU A 183 11.86 -2.35 6.99
C LEU A 183 11.91 -3.70 7.69
N ARG A 184 12.21 -4.75 6.92
CA ARG A 184 12.68 -6.05 7.40
C ARG A 184 14.13 -6.21 6.98
N VAL A 185 15.03 -6.24 7.95
CA VAL A 185 16.45 -6.53 7.74
C VAL A 185 16.62 -8.00 7.37
N ASN A 186 17.39 -8.27 6.32
CA ASN A 186 17.72 -9.63 5.93
C ASN A 186 18.72 -10.22 6.94
N ALA A 187 18.22 -11.09 7.81
CA ALA A 187 18.96 -11.69 8.91
C ALA A 187 20.16 -12.55 8.47
N ARG A 188 20.23 -12.94 7.19
CA ARG A 188 21.39 -13.65 6.63
C ARG A 188 22.57 -12.74 6.30
N GLN A 189 22.35 -11.43 6.22
CA GLN A 189 23.38 -10.46 5.87
C GLN A 189 23.77 -9.56 7.06
N TYR A 190 22.78 -9.12 7.84
CA TYR A 190 22.97 -8.18 8.94
C TYR A 190 22.04 -8.52 10.10
N THR A 191 22.49 -8.26 11.32
CA THR A 191 21.59 -8.07 12.47
C THR A 191 20.84 -6.74 12.32
N ARG A 192 19.72 -6.59 13.04
CA ARG A 192 18.95 -5.35 13.03
C ARG A 192 19.77 -4.17 13.55
N GLU A 193 20.58 -4.40 14.57
CA GLU A 193 21.42 -3.40 15.21
C GLU A 193 22.52 -2.92 14.26
N GLU A 194 23.20 -3.84 13.56
CA GLU A 194 24.19 -3.49 12.52
C GLU A 194 23.56 -2.67 11.39
N TYR A 195 22.39 -3.09 10.90
CA TYR A 195 21.72 -2.37 9.82
C TYR A 195 21.17 -1.00 10.28
N GLN A 196 20.73 -0.88 11.53
CA GLN A 196 20.34 0.41 12.10
C GLN A 196 21.53 1.38 12.15
N GLN A 197 22.73 0.91 12.46
CA GLN A 197 23.94 1.72 12.40
C GLN A 197 24.25 2.18 10.96
N LEU A 198 24.10 1.31 9.95
CA LEU A 198 24.27 1.69 8.55
C LEU A 198 23.28 2.79 8.12
N LEU A 199 22.03 2.72 8.58
CA LEU A 199 21.05 3.79 8.35
C LEU A 199 21.48 5.10 9.01
N GLN A 200 21.96 5.05 10.25
CA GLN A 200 22.44 6.21 10.98
C GLN A 200 23.63 6.88 10.27
N GLU A 201 24.60 6.09 9.78
CA GLU A 201 25.75 6.57 9.00
C GLU A 201 25.31 7.23 7.68
N ALA A 202 24.21 6.75 7.08
CA ALA A 202 23.58 7.36 5.91
C ALA A 202 22.67 8.57 6.24
N GLY A 203 22.56 8.97 7.52
CA GLY A 203 21.71 10.06 7.96
C GLY A 203 20.21 9.74 7.98
N ILE A 204 19.85 8.45 7.97
CA ILE A 204 18.46 7.97 8.01
C ILE A 204 18.13 7.51 9.43
N GLU A 205 17.23 8.23 10.10
CA GLU A 205 16.81 7.90 11.46
C GLU A 205 15.79 6.74 11.45
N ALA A 206 16.10 5.70 12.23
CA ALA A 206 15.25 4.52 12.38
C ALA A 206 15.19 4.04 13.83
N THR A 207 14.05 3.48 14.22
CA THR A 207 13.82 2.90 15.55
C THR A 207 13.42 1.43 15.43
N PRO A 208 13.87 0.55 16.34
CA PRO A 208 13.47 -0.85 16.32
C PRO A 208 12.01 -1.01 16.72
N ILE A 209 11.30 -1.89 16.02
CA ILE A 209 10.03 -2.44 16.50
C ILE A 209 10.39 -3.76 17.19
N THR A 210 10.27 -3.81 18.50
CA THR A 210 10.72 -4.97 19.31
C THR A 210 9.69 -6.09 19.36
N GLU A 211 8.39 -5.75 19.38
CA GLU A 211 7.30 -6.71 19.42
C GLU A 211 6.02 -6.13 18.82
N ILE A 212 5.17 -7.00 18.28
CA ILE A 212 3.78 -6.69 17.96
C ILE A 212 2.93 -7.89 18.36
N ALA A 213 1.78 -7.62 19.01
CA ALA A 213 0.83 -8.64 19.44
C ALA A 213 1.47 -9.79 20.26
N GLY A 214 2.48 -9.46 21.07
CA GLY A 214 3.21 -10.43 21.91
C GLY A 214 4.24 -11.28 21.15
N VAL A 215 4.49 -11.00 19.86
CA VAL A 215 5.51 -11.68 19.06
C VAL A 215 6.72 -10.76 18.90
N ALA A 216 7.89 -11.25 19.31
CA ALA A 216 9.15 -10.52 19.15
C ALA A 216 9.52 -10.38 17.68
N LEU A 217 10.00 -9.20 17.30
CA LEU A 217 10.45 -8.88 15.95
C LEU A 217 11.95 -8.55 15.96
N HIS A 218 12.74 -9.47 15.42
CA HIS A 218 14.20 -9.35 15.42
C HIS A 218 14.75 -8.55 14.24
N SER A 219 13.98 -8.37 13.17
CA SER A 219 14.43 -7.73 11.93
C SER A 219 13.73 -6.40 11.61
N ALA A 220 12.78 -5.95 12.43
CA ALA A 220 11.91 -4.84 12.11
C ALA A 220 12.50 -3.47 12.51
N LEU A 221 12.57 -2.54 11.55
CA LEU A 221 12.93 -1.14 11.77
C LEU A 221 11.87 -0.20 11.21
N LEU A 222 11.44 0.77 12.02
CA LEU A 222 10.58 1.86 11.61
C LEU A 222 11.44 3.08 11.24
N LEU A 223 11.36 3.54 10.00
CA LEU A 223 11.96 4.82 9.64
C LEU A 223 11.13 5.97 10.18
N LYS A 224 11.79 7.00 10.71
CA LYS A 224 11.12 8.25 11.08
C LYS A 224 10.56 8.97 9.87
N ASP A 225 11.40 9.11 8.83
CA ASP A 225 11.03 9.71 7.56
C ASP A 225 11.15 8.68 6.43
N PRO A 226 10.06 8.40 5.68
CA PRO A 226 10.12 7.50 4.54
C PRO A 226 11.07 8.01 3.45
N VAL A 227 11.96 7.15 2.97
CA VAL A 227 12.88 7.42 1.86
C VAL A 227 12.61 6.48 0.68
N PRO A 228 12.96 6.87 -0.57
CA PRO A 228 13.03 5.95 -1.70
C PRO A 228 13.87 4.71 -1.38
N VAL A 229 13.45 3.54 -1.89
CA VAL A 229 14.18 2.29 -1.65
C VAL A 229 15.61 2.30 -2.19
N GLY A 230 15.88 3.10 -3.22
CA GLY A 230 17.23 3.26 -3.76
C GLY A 230 18.19 4.01 -2.84
N ASP A 231 17.66 4.74 -1.86
CA ASP A 231 18.45 5.48 -0.88
C ASP A 231 18.75 4.64 0.38
N LEU A 232 18.12 3.47 0.50
CA LEU A 232 18.37 2.53 1.60
C LEU A 232 19.71 1.79 1.36
N PRO A 233 20.66 1.84 2.32
CA PRO A 233 21.95 1.16 2.21
C PRO A 233 21.79 -0.32 1.88
N GLY A 234 22.42 -0.78 0.79
CA GLY A 234 22.40 -2.20 0.42
C GLY A 234 21.05 -2.78 -0.02
N PHE A 235 20.05 -1.94 -0.36
CA PHE A 235 18.72 -2.44 -0.80
C PHE A 235 18.81 -3.38 -2.01
N TYR A 236 19.58 -3.00 -3.04
CA TYR A 236 19.77 -3.80 -4.25
C TYR A 236 20.73 -4.98 -4.07
N SER A 237 21.56 -4.98 -3.01
CA SER A 237 22.39 -6.14 -2.63
C SER A 237 21.67 -7.10 -1.67
N GLY A 238 20.43 -6.80 -1.29
CA GLY A 238 19.57 -7.69 -0.53
C GLY A 238 19.62 -7.51 0.98
N ALA A 239 20.19 -6.42 1.49
CA ALA A 239 20.34 -6.19 2.93
C ALA A 239 18.99 -5.98 3.65
N VAL A 240 17.97 -5.51 2.93
CA VAL A 240 16.69 -5.13 3.51
C VAL A 240 15.53 -5.29 2.52
N SER A 241 14.32 -5.41 3.06
CA SER A 241 13.04 -5.32 2.32
C SER A 241 12.10 -4.32 2.98
N VAL A 242 11.23 -3.69 2.18
CA VAL A 242 10.09 -2.93 2.72
C VAL A 242 8.96 -3.93 3.02
N GLN A 243 8.67 -4.14 4.31
CA GLN A 243 7.61 -5.04 4.74
C GLN A 243 7.03 -4.58 6.08
N ASP A 244 5.70 -4.50 6.15
CA ASP A 244 4.99 -4.13 7.37
C ASP A 244 5.29 -5.11 8.52
N ALA A 245 5.40 -4.59 9.74
CA ALA A 245 5.72 -5.39 10.92
C ALA A 245 4.68 -6.51 11.18
N GLY A 246 3.39 -6.27 10.93
CA GLY A 246 2.36 -7.31 11.06
C GLY A 246 2.54 -8.45 10.07
N ALA A 247 3.08 -8.17 8.87
CA ALA A 247 3.39 -9.20 7.88
C ALA A 247 4.66 -10.00 8.23
N GLN A 248 5.59 -9.42 9.00
CA GLN A 248 6.80 -10.10 9.46
C GLN A 248 6.49 -11.22 10.46
N ILE A 249 5.45 -11.05 11.29
CA ILE A 249 5.01 -12.05 12.28
C ILE A 249 4.74 -13.42 11.65
N ALA A 250 4.25 -13.45 10.40
CA ALA A 250 3.82 -14.70 9.76
C ALA A 250 4.93 -15.76 9.66
N ALA A 251 6.15 -15.37 9.25
CA ALA A 251 7.25 -16.33 9.14
C ALA A 251 7.74 -16.79 10.51
N ILE A 252 7.71 -15.91 11.51
CA ILE A 252 8.10 -16.21 12.89
C ILE A 252 7.12 -17.20 13.53
N LEU A 253 5.81 -16.99 13.36
CA LEU A 253 4.80 -17.92 13.88
C LEU A 253 4.80 -19.27 13.16
N LEU A 254 5.12 -19.28 11.86
CA LEU A 254 5.25 -20.53 11.12
C LEU A 254 6.50 -21.30 11.53
N ASP A 255 7.58 -20.61 11.92
CA ASP A 255 8.81 -21.17 12.49
C ASP A 255 9.47 -22.26 11.61
N PRO A 256 9.82 -21.96 10.34
CA PRO A 256 10.40 -22.94 9.43
C PRO A 256 11.75 -23.46 9.95
N GLN A 257 12.00 -24.76 9.78
CA GLN A 257 13.25 -25.41 10.16
C GLN A 257 14.07 -25.82 8.92
N PRO A 258 15.40 -25.98 9.06
CA PRO A 258 16.24 -26.45 7.96
C PRO A 258 15.78 -27.80 7.42
N GLY A 259 15.68 -27.90 6.09
CA GLY A 259 15.27 -29.12 5.37
C GLY A 259 13.78 -29.45 5.41
N GLU A 260 12.95 -28.69 6.13
CA GLU A 260 11.50 -28.86 6.06
C GLU A 260 10.95 -28.41 4.71
N ARG A 261 9.89 -29.09 4.25
CA ARG A 261 9.20 -28.71 3.03
C ARG A 261 8.07 -27.74 3.33
N VAL A 262 8.20 -26.52 2.82
CA VAL A 262 7.34 -25.38 3.15
C VAL A 262 6.60 -24.90 1.91
N LEU A 263 5.29 -24.68 2.04
CA LEU A 263 4.46 -24.06 0.99
C LEU A 263 4.12 -22.63 1.36
N ASP A 264 4.36 -21.68 0.45
CA ASP A 264 3.71 -20.36 0.45
C ASP A 264 2.64 -20.36 -0.64
N ALA A 265 1.37 -20.54 -0.26
CA ALA A 265 0.30 -20.89 -1.19
C ALA A 265 -0.22 -19.72 -2.04
N CYS A 266 0.10 -18.48 -1.67
CA CYS A 266 -0.35 -17.24 -2.34
C CYS A 266 0.79 -16.22 -2.29
N ALA A 267 1.93 -16.59 -2.87
CA ALA A 267 3.22 -16.05 -2.49
C ALA A 267 3.48 -14.61 -2.95
N ALA A 268 2.86 -14.13 -4.04
CA ALA A 268 3.29 -12.85 -4.62
C ALA A 268 2.97 -11.64 -3.72
N PRO A 269 3.89 -10.67 -3.58
CA PRO A 269 5.12 -10.48 -4.36
C PRO A 269 6.37 -11.20 -3.83
N GLY A 270 6.24 -12.15 -2.89
CA GLY A 270 7.34 -12.98 -2.38
C GLY A 270 7.94 -12.49 -1.05
N GLY A 271 7.33 -11.49 -0.42
CA GLY A 271 7.85 -10.94 0.84
C GLY A 271 7.86 -11.96 1.98
N LYS A 272 6.80 -12.76 2.14
CA LYS A 272 6.74 -13.78 3.20
C LYS A 272 7.59 -15.01 2.85
N SER A 273 7.53 -15.48 1.61
CA SER A 273 8.48 -16.45 1.03
C SER A 273 9.94 -16.11 1.37
N ALA A 274 10.36 -14.86 1.10
CA ALA A 274 11.70 -14.39 1.43
C ALA A 274 11.97 -14.43 2.93
N HIS A 275 11.02 -14.04 3.77
CA HIS A 275 11.21 -14.08 5.22
C HIS A 275 11.39 -15.50 5.74
N LEU A 276 10.62 -16.47 5.22
CA LEU A 276 10.79 -17.88 5.57
C LEU A 276 12.21 -18.36 5.26
N LEU A 277 12.71 -18.01 4.07
CA LEU A 277 14.07 -18.32 3.64
C LEU A 277 15.13 -17.54 4.43
N GLU A 278 14.85 -16.36 4.94
CA GLU A 278 15.79 -15.64 5.83
C GLU A 278 15.94 -16.32 7.19
N LEU A 279 14.90 -17.03 7.67
CA LEU A 279 14.90 -17.72 8.96
C LEU A 279 15.49 -19.14 8.89
N ALA A 280 15.33 -19.84 7.77
CA ALA A 280 15.84 -21.21 7.63
C ALA A 280 16.17 -21.61 6.19
N ASP A 281 17.10 -22.57 6.04
CA ASP A 281 17.36 -23.29 4.79
C ASP A 281 16.29 -24.38 4.56
N CYS A 282 15.06 -23.96 4.27
CA CYS A 282 13.92 -24.85 4.00
C CYS A 282 13.74 -25.12 2.49
N GLU A 283 13.06 -26.21 2.15
CA GLU A 283 12.60 -26.50 0.79
C GLU A 283 11.30 -25.73 0.52
N LEU A 284 11.40 -24.55 -0.10
CA LEU A 284 10.27 -23.66 -0.31
C LEU A 284 9.61 -23.88 -1.69
N LEU A 285 8.31 -24.13 -1.70
CA LEU A 285 7.47 -23.99 -2.89
C LEU A 285 6.62 -22.71 -2.75
N ALA A 286 6.85 -21.73 -3.63
CA ALA A 286 6.07 -20.51 -3.72
C ALA A 286 5.05 -20.62 -4.87
N LEU A 287 3.76 -20.64 -4.52
CA LEU A 287 2.66 -20.79 -5.46
C LEU A 287 1.95 -19.46 -5.71
N GLU A 288 1.67 -19.15 -6.98
CA GLU A 288 0.86 -17.99 -7.35
C GLU A 288 -0.01 -18.32 -8.57
N LEU A 289 -1.25 -17.83 -8.59
CA LEU A 289 -2.19 -18.07 -9.68
C LEU A 289 -1.92 -17.13 -10.86
N ASP A 290 -1.61 -15.87 -10.53
CA ASP A 290 -1.39 -14.79 -11.49
C ASP A 290 0.02 -14.85 -12.08
N GLY A 291 0.10 -15.19 -13.37
CA GLY A 291 1.36 -15.28 -14.10
C GLY A 291 2.16 -13.98 -14.17
N GLN A 292 1.51 -12.81 -14.11
CA GLN A 292 2.21 -11.54 -14.11
C GLN A 292 2.87 -11.26 -12.75
N ARG A 293 2.29 -11.77 -11.66
CA ARG A 293 2.80 -11.57 -10.29
C ARG A 293 3.90 -12.55 -9.90
N ILE A 294 4.01 -13.69 -10.59
CA ILE A 294 5.08 -14.68 -10.41
C ILE A 294 6.47 -14.07 -10.61
N THR A 295 6.64 -13.21 -11.61
CA THR A 295 7.94 -12.57 -11.90
C THR A 295 8.41 -11.69 -10.73
N LYS A 296 7.47 -11.09 -9.98
CA LYS A 296 7.78 -10.29 -8.78
C LYS A 296 8.33 -11.17 -7.65
N ILE A 297 7.91 -12.44 -7.53
CA ILE A 297 8.46 -13.39 -6.56
C ILE A 297 9.92 -13.68 -6.89
N GLY A 298 10.18 -14.12 -8.12
CA GLY A 298 11.52 -14.47 -8.59
C GLY A 298 12.50 -13.32 -8.41
N GLY A 299 12.16 -12.13 -8.93
CA GLY A 299 13.00 -10.96 -8.83
C GLY A 299 13.27 -10.50 -7.40
N ASN A 300 12.32 -10.67 -6.46
CA ASN A 300 12.55 -10.35 -5.06
C ASN A 300 13.51 -11.35 -4.38
N LEU A 301 13.35 -12.65 -4.65
CA LEU A 301 14.26 -13.67 -4.10
C LEU A 301 15.66 -13.55 -4.69
N ASP A 302 15.78 -13.22 -5.99
CA ASP A 302 17.05 -12.92 -6.65
C ASP A 302 17.75 -11.73 -5.99
N ARG A 303 17.05 -10.59 -5.86
CA ARG A 303 17.58 -9.37 -5.21
C ARG A 303 18.07 -9.65 -3.79
N LEU A 304 17.32 -10.46 -3.04
CA LEU A 304 17.66 -10.81 -1.66
C LEU A 304 18.73 -11.90 -1.53
N ARG A 305 19.17 -12.50 -2.66
CA ARG A 305 20.12 -13.62 -2.71
C ARG A 305 19.60 -14.86 -1.99
N LEU A 306 18.31 -15.14 -2.12
CA LEU A 306 17.61 -16.26 -1.48
C LEU A 306 17.21 -17.35 -2.48
N GLN A 307 17.47 -17.18 -3.78
CA GLN A 307 17.30 -18.26 -4.75
C GLN A 307 18.29 -19.38 -4.50
N SER A 308 17.81 -20.62 -4.57
CA SER A 308 18.62 -21.83 -4.49
C SER A 308 17.92 -23.00 -5.19
N GLN A 309 18.57 -24.16 -5.25
CA GLN A 309 17.94 -25.38 -5.78
C GLN A 309 16.77 -25.88 -4.93
N ALA A 310 16.66 -25.43 -3.67
CA ALA A 310 15.59 -25.78 -2.75
C ALA A 310 14.37 -24.85 -2.88
N VAL A 311 14.39 -23.89 -3.80
CA VAL A 311 13.30 -22.94 -4.04
C VAL A 311 12.65 -23.22 -5.38
N GLU A 312 11.35 -23.52 -5.34
CA GLU A 312 10.51 -23.70 -6.52
C GLU A 312 9.45 -22.60 -6.58
N ILE A 313 9.30 -21.95 -7.74
CA ILE A 313 8.22 -20.99 -7.99
C ILE A 313 7.31 -21.58 -9.05
N LEU A 314 6.04 -21.81 -8.69
CA LEU A 314 5.09 -22.51 -9.53
C LEU A 314 3.83 -21.68 -9.76
N ARG A 315 3.31 -21.74 -10.99
CA ARG A 315 1.98 -21.21 -11.29
C ARG A 315 0.92 -22.24 -10.96
N GLY A 316 -0.02 -21.90 -10.08
CA GLY A 316 -1.13 -22.80 -9.79
C GLY A 316 -2.24 -22.17 -8.96
N ASP A 317 -3.39 -22.83 -8.97
CA ASP A 317 -4.53 -22.49 -8.12
C ASP A 317 -4.41 -23.24 -6.79
N ALA A 318 -4.16 -22.51 -5.70
CA ALA A 318 -4.05 -23.08 -4.36
C ALA A 318 -5.30 -23.83 -3.88
N SER A 319 -6.47 -23.59 -4.50
CA SER A 319 -7.70 -24.34 -4.22
C SER A 319 -7.79 -25.69 -4.94
N LYS A 320 -6.78 -26.04 -5.76
CA LYS A 320 -6.71 -27.27 -6.57
C LYS A 320 -5.49 -28.10 -6.21
N ALA A 321 -5.52 -29.38 -6.60
CA ALA A 321 -4.43 -30.33 -6.40
C ALA A 321 -3.52 -30.49 -7.64
N ALA A 322 -3.89 -29.94 -8.80
CA ALA A 322 -3.25 -30.29 -10.08
C ALA A 322 -1.76 -29.90 -10.18
N TRP A 323 -1.31 -28.94 -9.39
CA TRP A 323 0.08 -28.48 -9.31
C TRP A 323 0.89 -29.25 -8.25
N TRP A 324 0.22 -30.02 -7.39
CA TRP A 324 0.84 -30.70 -6.25
C TRP A 324 1.39 -32.07 -6.65
N ASP A 325 2.60 -32.37 -6.20
CA ASP A 325 3.33 -33.62 -6.48
C ASP A 325 2.89 -34.81 -5.59
N GLY A 326 1.88 -34.62 -4.75
CA GLY A 326 1.35 -35.64 -3.83
C GLY A 326 2.20 -35.84 -2.56
N LYS A 327 3.33 -35.13 -2.40
CA LYS A 327 4.12 -35.18 -1.17
C LYS A 327 3.57 -34.17 -0.15
N PRO A 328 3.34 -34.54 1.12
CA PRO A 328 2.88 -33.57 2.10
C PRO A 328 3.91 -32.46 2.36
N PHE A 329 3.44 -31.32 2.84
CA PHE A 329 4.28 -30.23 3.37
C PHE A 329 4.38 -30.34 4.89
N ASP A 330 5.56 -30.06 5.44
CA ASP A 330 5.76 -29.94 6.88
C ASP A 330 5.09 -28.65 7.40
N LYS A 331 5.16 -27.57 6.63
CA LYS A 331 4.56 -26.27 6.97
C LYS A 331 3.88 -25.62 5.76
N ILE A 332 2.75 -24.97 6.00
CA ILE A 332 2.01 -24.24 4.97
C ILE A 332 1.68 -22.83 5.47
N LEU A 333 2.16 -21.82 4.75
CA LEU A 333 1.74 -20.45 4.87
C LEU A 333 0.58 -20.17 3.90
N LEU A 334 -0.55 -19.73 4.45
CA LEU A 334 -1.69 -19.26 3.69
C LEU A 334 -1.91 -17.76 3.86
N ASP A 335 -1.25 -16.94 3.04
CA ASP A 335 -1.57 -15.51 2.92
C ASP A 335 -2.78 -15.32 2.00
N ALA A 336 -3.97 -15.54 2.55
CA ALA A 336 -5.15 -15.78 1.73
C ALA A 336 -5.62 -14.51 1.00
N PRO A 337 -6.11 -14.61 -0.26
CA PRO A 337 -6.70 -13.49 -0.97
C PRO A 337 -7.88 -12.94 -0.16
N CYS A 338 -7.83 -11.68 0.24
CA CYS A 338 -8.78 -11.10 1.18
C CYS A 338 -9.24 -9.70 0.76
N SER A 339 -10.03 -9.06 1.62
CA SER A 339 -10.58 -7.72 1.36
C SER A 339 -9.51 -6.64 1.27
N ALA A 340 -8.31 -6.91 1.82
CA ALA A 340 -7.20 -5.97 2.02
C ALA A 340 -7.59 -4.76 2.91
N SER A 341 -8.67 -4.87 3.67
CA SER A 341 -9.17 -3.81 4.54
C SER A 341 -8.18 -3.39 5.64
N GLY A 342 -7.22 -4.22 6.02
CA GLY A 342 -6.16 -3.88 6.98
C GLY A 342 -5.03 -3.01 6.42
N ILE A 343 -4.94 -2.84 5.09
CA ILE A 343 -3.83 -2.10 4.46
C ILE A 343 -4.26 -0.81 3.75
N VAL A 344 -5.44 -0.26 4.09
CA VAL A 344 -5.98 0.97 3.48
C VAL A 344 -5.01 2.16 3.60
N SER A 345 -4.23 2.26 4.68
CA SER A 345 -3.22 3.32 4.83
C SER A 345 -2.12 3.27 3.75
N ARG A 346 -1.86 2.08 3.20
CA ARG A 346 -0.92 1.82 2.09
C ARG A 346 -1.60 1.84 0.72
N HIS A 347 -2.88 1.50 0.67
CA HIS A 347 -3.72 1.40 -0.53
C HIS A 347 -5.05 2.12 -0.30
N PRO A 348 -5.07 3.46 -0.40
CA PRO A 348 -6.26 4.24 -0.07
C PRO A 348 -7.38 4.12 -1.12
N ASP A 349 -7.15 3.42 -2.23
CA ASP A 349 -8.14 3.06 -3.24
C ASP A 349 -9.08 1.94 -2.78
N ILE A 350 -8.67 1.11 -1.83
CA ILE A 350 -9.44 -0.07 -1.38
C ILE A 350 -10.90 0.26 -0.98
N PRO A 351 -11.19 1.30 -0.17
CA PRO A 351 -12.58 1.62 0.20
C PRO A 351 -13.46 2.06 -0.97
N PHE A 352 -12.86 2.56 -2.06
CA PHE A 352 -13.57 2.96 -3.28
C PHE A 352 -13.89 1.76 -4.17
N LEU A 353 -12.99 0.76 -4.18
CA LEU A 353 -13.09 -0.41 -5.06
C LEU A 353 -13.90 -1.56 -4.44
N ARG A 354 -13.94 -1.66 -3.11
CA ARG A 354 -14.54 -2.81 -2.42
C ARG A 354 -16.05 -2.66 -2.25
N ARG A 355 -16.78 -3.72 -2.60
CA ARG A 355 -18.22 -3.86 -2.40
C ARG A 355 -18.49 -4.91 -1.33
N GLU A 356 -19.60 -4.76 -0.62
CA GLU A 356 -20.01 -5.73 0.42
C GLU A 356 -20.14 -7.15 -0.12
N ALA A 357 -20.67 -7.31 -1.34
CA ALA A 357 -20.81 -8.59 -2.01
C ALA A 357 -19.47 -9.31 -2.27
N ASP A 358 -18.36 -8.56 -2.42
CA ASP A 358 -17.04 -9.15 -2.65
C ASP A 358 -16.56 -9.96 -1.43
N ILE A 359 -17.01 -9.60 -0.22
CA ILE A 359 -16.58 -10.26 1.03
C ILE A 359 -17.01 -11.74 1.06
N LEU A 360 -18.23 -12.05 0.63
CA LEU A 360 -18.74 -13.42 0.59
C LEU A 360 -17.96 -14.28 -0.42
N ALA A 361 -17.69 -13.75 -1.60
CA ALA A 361 -16.91 -14.45 -2.62
C ALA A 361 -15.47 -14.72 -2.15
N LEU A 362 -14.86 -13.76 -1.45
CA LEU A 362 -13.53 -13.91 -0.85
C LEU A 362 -13.53 -15.00 0.24
N GLN A 363 -14.52 -15.02 1.14
CA GLN A 363 -14.64 -16.06 2.17
C GLN A 363 -14.77 -17.46 1.56
N GLN A 364 -15.58 -17.62 0.50
CA GLN A 364 -15.72 -18.91 -0.20
C GLN A 364 -14.38 -19.37 -0.81
N ARG A 365 -13.66 -18.44 -1.45
CA ARG A 365 -12.34 -18.72 -2.03
C ARG A 365 -11.31 -19.08 -0.95
N GLN A 366 -11.25 -18.33 0.14
CA GLN A 366 -10.37 -18.59 1.28
C GLN A 366 -10.65 -19.98 1.87
N ARG A 367 -11.92 -20.35 2.02
CA ARG A 367 -12.32 -21.67 2.51
C ARG A 367 -11.87 -22.78 1.57
N ALA A 368 -12.07 -22.64 0.25
CA ALA A 368 -11.63 -23.63 -0.72
C ALA A 368 -10.11 -23.85 -0.69
N ILE A 369 -9.35 -22.75 -0.61
CA ILE A 369 -7.90 -22.80 -0.49
C ILE A 369 -7.50 -23.48 0.83
N LEU A 370 -8.07 -23.05 1.97
CA LEU A 370 -7.76 -23.61 3.29
C LEU A 370 -8.05 -25.12 3.35
N THR A 371 -9.20 -25.56 2.83
CA THR A 371 -9.55 -26.98 2.76
C THR A 371 -8.54 -27.76 1.93
N GLN A 372 -8.11 -27.20 0.80
CA GLN A 372 -7.14 -27.88 -0.05
C GLN A 372 -5.74 -27.92 0.58
N SER A 373 -5.29 -26.82 1.19
CA SER A 373 -4.02 -26.77 1.93
C SER A 373 -3.99 -27.76 3.09
N TRP A 374 -5.11 -27.95 3.80
CA TRP A 374 -5.20 -28.92 4.89
C TRP A 374 -4.92 -30.36 4.41
N ASN A 375 -5.40 -30.73 3.23
CA ASN A 375 -5.16 -32.06 2.65
C ASN A 375 -3.70 -32.30 2.24
N MET A 376 -2.94 -31.23 2.02
CA MET A 376 -1.52 -31.29 1.66
C MET A 376 -0.60 -31.21 2.88
N LEU A 377 -1.14 -30.99 4.08
CA LEU A 377 -0.35 -30.89 5.30
C LEU A 377 0.00 -32.27 5.85
N LYS A 378 1.25 -32.46 6.24
CA LYS A 378 1.71 -33.67 6.92
C LYS A 378 1.05 -33.79 8.31
N PRO A 379 0.77 -35.01 8.80
CA PRO A 379 0.43 -35.21 10.20
C PRO A 379 1.51 -34.63 11.12
N GLY A 380 1.11 -33.78 12.07
CA GLY A 380 2.04 -33.04 12.94
C GLY A 380 2.65 -31.78 12.34
N GLY A 381 2.34 -31.46 11.08
CA GLY A 381 2.74 -30.21 10.43
C GLY A 381 1.95 -28.99 10.92
N ALA A 382 2.39 -27.80 10.50
CA ALA A 382 1.75 -26.54 10.86
C ALA A 382 1.17 -25.80 9.64
N LEU A 383 -0.08 -25.35 9.75
CA LEU A 383 -0.70 -24.46 8.77
C LEU A 383 -0.98 -23.12 9.43
N LEU A 384 -0.43 -22.04 8.86
CA LEU A 384 -0.70 -20.68 9.30
C LEU A 384 -1.61 -19.96 8.30
N TYR A 385 -2.82 -19.64 8.74
CA TYR A 385 -3.77 -18.81 8.01
C TYR A 385 -3.59 -17.34 8.35
N VAL A 386 -3.32 -16.51 7.35
CA VAL A 386 -3.10 -15.07 7.50
C VAL A 386 -3.97 -14.30 6.51
N THR A 387 -4.51 -13.16 6.94
CA THR A 387 -5.11 -12.17 6.03
C THR A 387 -4.70 -10.78 6.44
N CYS A 388 -4.75 -9.83 5.50
CA CYS A 388 -4.72 -8.40 5.79
C CYS A 388 -6.14 -7.81 5.80
N SER A 389 -7.11 -8.53 6.39
CA SER A 389 -8.50 -8.08 6.55
C SER A 389 -8.78 -7.68 8.01
N VAL A 390 -9.52 -6.60 8.21
CA VAL A 390 -10.10 -6.22 9.52
C VAL A 390 -11.57 -6.65 9.62
N PHE A 391 -12.11 -7.38 8.64
CA PHE A 391 -13.45 -7.94 8.71
C PHE A 391 -13.41 -9.36 9.26
N PRO A 392 -14.27 -9.71 10.25
CA PRO A 392 -14.42 -11.06 10.76
C PRO A 392 -14.94 -12.08 9.75
#